data_AF-A0A397UAE2-F1
#
_entry.id   AF-A0A397UAE2-F1
#
_cell.length_a   1.000
_cell.length_b   1.000
_cell.length_c   1.000
_cell.angle_alpha   90.00
_cell.angle_beta   90.00
_cell.angle_gamma   90.00
#
_symmetry.space_group_name_H-M   'P 1'
#
loop_
_entity.id
_entity.type
_entity.pdbx_description
1 polymer ?
#
loop_
_entity_poly.entity_id
_entity_poly.type
_entity_poly.pdbx_seq_one_letter_code
_entity_poly.pdbx_strand_id
1 'polypeptide(L)'
;MSKISNYTNSTIVAKTSSNIFTYDIIQIGIYPNKNVLVYTAKPNQYRVPHNYIVKTTFGSKQSQKIITCSIQYQDKTPEFKIEFIYNNNTEIVISNKSASNAANLYILQYHELASIEIEQKTGQKPIPKKTKLNGVYVFELQLEQINKIRDQQSTTKRRKPFEDLGNSMQLKRSKYFGNQLLNLFEQQASQAFNNDDNVSLEGLIFSVGAQRFHINYEELNSKNIELQKQAVVKAMDIGGISRNTYRLLAAIGHDLPRE
;
A
#
# COMPACT_ATOMS: atom_id res chain seq x y z
N MET A 1 17.36 20.41 -7.59
CA MET A 1 17.71 19.22 -6.78
C MET A 1 17.60 19.60 -5.33
N SER A 2 16.57 19.13 -4.61
CA SER A 2 16.41 19.35 -3.17
C SER A 2 16.71 18.05 -2.44
N LYS A 3 17.80 18.05 -1.67
CA LYS A 3 18.23 16.99 -0.74
C LYS A 3 17.03 16.50 0.07
N ILE A 4 16.61 15.27 -0.18
CA ILE A 4 15.76 14.51 0.74
C ILE A 4 16.64 14.33 1.99
N SER A 5 16.25 14.91 3.12
CA SER A 5 16.95 14.67 4.37
C SER A 5 16.83 13.18 4.67
N ASN A 6 17.93 12.44 4.45
CA ASN A 6 18.11 11.11 4.98
C ASN A 6 17.74 11.20 6.47
N TYR A 7 16.71 10.46 6.89
CA TYR A 7 16.50 10.21 8.30
C TYR A 7 17.69 9.38 8.76
N THR A 8 18.72 10.09 9.21
CA THR A 8 19.91 9.52 9.82
C THR A 8 19.46 8.79 11.08
N ASN A 9 19.52 7.45 11.08
CA ASN A 9 19.64 6.54 12.22
C ASN A 9 19.55 7.19 13.62
N SER A 10 18.40 7.79 13.96
CA SER A 10 18.19 8.45 15.23
C SER A 10 16.97 7.83 15.86
N THR A 11 17.24 6.98 16.85
CA THR A 11 16.22 6.43 17.73
C THR A 11 15.42 7.59 18.32
N ILE A 12 14.12 7.64 18.01
CA ILE A 12 13.27 8.74 18.47
C ILE A 12 12.79 8.40 19.88
N VAL A 13 12.82 9.36 20.78
CA VAL A 13 12.40 9.16 22.18
C VAL A 13 11.15 9.96 22.47
N ALA A 14 10.10 9.32 22.97
CA ALA A 14 8.96 9.98 23.58
C ALA A 14 8.87 9.63 25.06
N LYS A 15 8.59 10.63 25.89
CA LYS A 15 8.38 10.45 27.33
C LYS A 15 6.94 10.74 27.67
N THR A 16 6.32 9.84 28.43
CA THR A 16 5.09 10.10 29.17
C THR A 16 5.42 10.28 30.64
N SER A 17 4.43 10.63 31.47
CA SER A 17 4.60 10.71 32.93
C SER A 17 5.02 9.38 33.55
N SER A 18 4.77 8.25 32.88
CA SER A 18 4.99 6.90 33.42
C SER A 18 6.03 6.08 32.67
N ASN A 19 6.30 6.38 31.40
CA ASN A 19 7.12 5.54 30.55
C ASN A 19 7.99 6.36 29.58
N ILE A 20 9.16 5.81 29.26
CA ILE A 20 9.99 6.27 28.16
C ILE A 20 9.83 5.25 27.04
N PHE A 21 9.49 5.75 25.86
CA PHE A 21 9.38 4.98 24.63
C PHE A 21 10.51 5.39 23.70
N THR A 22 11.13 4.40 23.06
CA THR A 22 12.13 4.61 22.02
C THR A 22 11.69 3.89 20.75
N TYR A 23 11.82 4.56 19.62
CA TYR A 23 11.29 4.10 18.34
C TYR A 23 12.37 4.00 17.28
N ASP A 24 12.37 2.88 16.57
CA ASP A 24 13.07 2.72 15.31
C ASP A 24 12.03 2.55 14.20
N ILE A 25 11.89 3.58 13.36
CA ILE A 25 10.93 3.58 12.26
C ILE A 25 11.48 2.69 11.13
N ILE A 26 10.90 1.50 10.97
CA ILE A 26 11.28 0.55 9.92
C ILE A 26 10.65 0.98 8.59
N GLN A 27 9.37 1.36 8.63
CA GLN A 27 8.64 1.79 7.46
C GLN A 27 7.67 2.92 7.81
N ILE A 28 7.80 4.05 7.12
CA ILE A 28 7.07 5.27 7.47
C ILE A 28 5.58 5.27 7.12
N GLY A 29 5.18 4.47 6.12
CA GLY A 29 3.81 4.43 5.61
C GLY A 29 3.32 5.72 4.97
N ILE A 30 2.09 5.70 4.46
CA ILE A 30 1.42 6.83 3.81
C ILE A 30 0.05 7.07 4.41
N TYR A 31 -0.47 8.29 4.31
CA TYR A 31 -1.87 8.51 4.66
C TYR A 31 -2.79 8.05 3.53
N PRO A 32 -3.79 7.19 3.82
CA PRO A 32 -4.85 6.88 2.86
C PRO A 32 -5.58 8.13 2.36
N ASN A 33 -6.32 7.95 1.27
CA ASN A 33 -7.24 8.96 0.78
C ASN A 33 -8.21 9.42 1.88
N LYS A 34 -8.61 10.70 1.84
CA LYS A 34 -9.47 11.33 2.87
C LYS A 34 -10.76 10.54 3.17
N ASN A 35 -11.32 9.86 2.17
CA ASN A 35 -12.55 9.08 2.32
C ASN A 35 -12.38 7.80 3.17
N VAL A 36 -11.14 7.37 3.42
CA VAL A 36 -10.78 6.13 4.14
C VAL A 36 -9.97 6.43 5.40
N LEU A 37 -9.38 7.63 5.48
CA LEU A 37 -8.46 8.00 6.56
C LEU A 37 -9.16 7.98 7.93
N VAL A 38 -8.66 7.13 8.84
CA VAL A 38 -9.12 7.03 10.23
C VAL A 38 -8.24 7.88 11.16
N TYR A 39 -8.83 8.32 12.27
CA TYR A 39 -8.17 9.10 13.31
C TYR A 39 -8.28 8.40 14.67
N THR A 40 -7.30 8.62 15.54
CA THR A 40 -7.40 8.20 16.95
C THR A 40 -8.49 8.97 17.70
N ALA A 41 -8.94 8.43 18.83
CA ALA A 41 -9.99 9.03 19.66
C ALA A 41 -9.57 10.39 20.26
N LYS A 42 -10.57 11.24 20.53
CA LYS A 42 -10.42 12.52 21.25
C LYS A 42 -9.84 12.30 22.67
N PRO A 43 -9.16 13.30 23.28
CA PRO A 43 -9.01 14.70 22.84
C PRO A 43 -7.95 14.89 21.74
N ASN A 44 -6.90 14.07 21.69
CA ASN A 44 -5.82 14.19 20.72
C ASN A 44 -6.04 13.23 19.55
N GLN A 45 -6.44 13.77 18.40
CA GLN A 45 -6.71 12.99 17.20
C GLN A 45 -5.50 12.98 16.27
N TYR A 46 -4.96 11.78 16.03
CA TYR A 46 -3.84 11.53 15.14
C TYR A 46 -4.31 10.72 13.94
N ARG A 47 -3.80 11.07 12.76
CA ARG A 47 -4.08 10.35 11.51
C ARG A 47 -3.43 8.98 11.54
N VAL A 48 -4.15 7.95 11.12
CA VAL A 48 -3.64 6.57 11.10
C VAL A 48 -3.06 6.25 9.71
N PRO A 49 -1.74 6.00 9.59
CA PRO A 49 -1.10 5.68 8.32
C PRO A 49 -1.38 4.24 7.86
N HIS A 50 -1.24 4.01 6.56
CA HIS A 50 -1.23 2.70 5.93
C HIS A 50 0.21 2.24 5.65
N ASN A 51 0.44 0.93 5.74
CA ASN A 51 1.72 0.28 5.46
C ASN A 51 2.86 0.89 6.31
N TYR A 52 2.58 1.04 7.61
CA TYR A 52 3.50 1.62 8.59
C TYR A 52 4.04 0.53 9.50
N ILE A 53 5.34 0.58 9.81
CA ILE A 53 6.01 -0.38 10.70
C ILE A 53 7.00 0.38 11.59
N VAL A 54 6.89 0.17 12.90
CA VAL A 54 7.78 0.73 13.90
C VAL A 54 8.18 -0.33 14.91
N LYS A 55 9.45 -0.35 15.27
CA LYS A 55 9.93 -1.08 16.43
C LYS A 55 9.88 -0.14 17.63
N THR A 56 9.10 -0.53 18.63
CA THR A 56 8.88 0.25 19.85
C THR A 56 9.48 -0.46 21.04
N THR A 57 10.24 0.29 21.82
CA THR A 57 10.87 -0.21 23.03
C THR A 57 10.48 0.64 24.23
N PHE A 58 10.09 0.03 25.34
CA PHE A 58 9.59 0.74 26.53
C PHE A 58 9.76 -0.07 27.82
N GLY A 59 9.55 0.59 28.97
CA GLY A 59 9.72 -0.01 30.30
C GLY A 59 11.06 0.37 30.95
N SER A 60 11.32 -0.18 32.14
CA SER A 60 12.57 0.09 32.88
C SER A 60 13.76 -0.63 32.22
N LYS A 61 14.99 -0.20 32.53
CA LYS A 61 16.22 -0.85 32.04
C LYS A 61 16.28 -2.35 32.36
N GLN A 62 15.67 -2.78 33.46
CA GLN A 62 15.68 -4.18 33.92
C GLN A 62 14.48 -4.99 33.39
N SER A 63 13.47 -4.33 32.81
CA SER A 63 12.21 -4.94 32.40
C SER A 63 11.75 -4.44 31.03
N GLN A 64 12.71 -4.13 30.17
CA GLN A 64 12.47 -3.51 28.87
C GLN A 64 11.67 -4.46 27.98
N LYS A 65 10.68 -3.92 27.29
CA LYS A 65 9.85 -4.62 26.30
C LYS A 65 10.19 -4.06 24.93
N ILE A 66 10.39 -4.95 23.97
CA ILE A 66 10.67 -4.63 22.58
C ILE A 66 9.58 -5.31 21.76
N ILE A 67 8.84 -4.52 20.99
CA ILE A 67 7.73 -4.98 20.16
C ILE A 67 7.82 -4.34 18.77
N THR A 68 7.32 -5.04 17.76
CA THR A 68 7.15 -4.51 16.41
C THR A 68 5.68 -4.23 16.17
N CYS A 69 5.35 -2.98 15.91
CA CYS A 69 3.99 -2.53 15.64
C CYS A 69 3.84 -2.27 14.13
N SER A 70 2.72 -2.71 13.55
CA SER A 70 2.42 -2.48 12.15
C SER A 70 0.96 -2.10 11.93
N ILE A 71 0.71 -1.29 10.90
CA ILE A 71 -0.63 -0.83 10.54
C ILE A 71 -0.84 -1.06 9.05
N GLN A 72 -1.84 -1.89 8.74
CA GLN A 72 -2.28 -2.18 7.38
C GLN A 72 -3.75 -1.79 7.26
N TYR A 73 -4.17 -1.25 6.12
CA TYR A 73 -5.58 -1.03 5.85
C TYR A 73 -6.07 -2.19 5.00
N GLN A 74 -7.14 -2.85 5.44
CA GLN A 74 -7.88 -3.87 4.72
C GLN A 74 -9.34 -3.43 4.66
N ASP A 75 -9.94 -3.43 3.47
CA ASP A 75 -11.34 -3.02 3.24
C ASP A 75 -11.73 -1.69 3.89
N LYS A 76 -10.87 -0.67 3.73
CA LYS A 76 -11.02 0.68 4.30
C LYS A 76 -10.90 0.78 5.83
N THR A 77 -10.56 -0.31 6.51
CA THR A 77 -10.37 -0.34 7.97
C THR A 77 -8.91 -0.60 8.34
N PRO A 78 -8.35 0.12 9.31
CA PRO A 78 -6.99 -0.15 9.78
C PRO A 78 -6.96 -1.36 10.72
N GLU A 79 -6.11 -2.32 10.38
CA GLU A 79 -5.66 -3.41 11.24
C GLU A 79 -4.39 -2.99 11.97
N PHE A 80 -4.42 -3.08 13.30
CA PHE A 80 -3.31 -2.78 14.18
C PHE A 80 -2.71 -4.10 14.69
N LYS A 81 -1.49 -4.42 14.25
CA LYS A 81 -0.76 -5.63 14.65
C LYS A 81 0.42 -5.28 15.55
N ILE A 82 0.58 -6.03 16.64
CA ILE A 82 1.74 -6.01 17.53
C ILE A 82 2.36 -7.41 17.53
N GLU A 83 3.65 -7.48 17.25
CA GLU A 83 4.45 -8.70 17.28
C GLU A 83 5.55 -8.56 18.34
N PHE A 84 5.75 -9.60 19.15
CA PHE A 84 6.73 -9.60 20.22
C PHE A 84 7.29 -10.99 20.46
N ILE A 85 8.48 -11.07 21.06
CA ILE A 85 9.11 -12.34 21.39
C ILE A 85 8.90 -12.62 22.88
N TYR A 86 8.42 -13.83 23.20
CA TYR A 86 8.30 -14.35 24.55
C TYR A 86 8.86 -15.77 24.61
N ASN A 87 9.83 -16.04 25.49
CA ASN A 87 10.48 -17.35 25.63
C ASN A 87 10.90 -17.99 24.28
N ASN A 88 11.53 -17.19 23.41
CA ASN A 88 11.99 -17.54 22.05
C ASN A 88 10.88 -17.83 21.02
N ASN A 89 9.62 -17.63 21.38
CA ASN A 89 8.49 -17.75 20.46
C ASN A 89 8.00 -16.37 20.03
N THR A 90 7.56 -16.26 18.78
CA THR A 90 6.92 -15.05 18.25
C THR A 90 5.44 -15.08 18.56
N GLU A 91 4.99 -14.07 19.30
CA GLU A 91 3.61 -13.84 19.67
C GLU A 91 3.04 -12.68 18.86
N ILE A 92 1.77 -12.79 18.47
CA ILE A 92 1.09 -11.79 17.63
C ILE A 92 -0.26 -11.44 18.24
N VAL A 93 -0.53 -10.13 18.28
CA VAL A 93 -1.83 -9.58 18.66
C VAL A 93 -2.32 -8.65 17.57
N ILE A 94 -3.60 -8.79 17.21
CA ILE A 94 -4.24 -8.01 16.15
C ILE A 94 -5.50 -7.35 16.70
N SER A 95 -5.77 -6.12 16.27
CA SER A 95 -7.03 -5.43 16.52
C SER A 95 -7.44 -4.58 15.33
N ASN A 96 -8.71 -4.70 14.93
CA ASN A 96 -9.34 -3.82 13.95
C ASN A 96 -10.14 -2.68 14.62
N LYS A 97 -10.05 -2.55 15.95
CA LYS A 97 -10.81 -1.57 16.73
C LYS A 97 -10.05 -0.26 16.90
N SER A 98 -8.82 -0.34 17.40
CA SER A 98 -7.93 0.83 17.59
C SER A 98 -6.53 0.41 18.03
N ALA A 99 -5.55 1.29 17.82
CA ALA A 99 -4.20 1.15 18.36
C ALA A 99 -4.19 0.89 19.88
N SER A 100 -5.03 1.59 20.64
CA SER A 100 -5.11 1.39 22.10
C SER A 100 -5.74 0.05 22.48
N ASN A 101 -6.68 -0.47 21.68
CA ASN A 101 -7.20 -1.81 21.91
C ASN A 101 -6.12 -2.87 21.65
N ALA A 102 -5.37 -2.77 20.54
CA ALA A 102 -4.23 -3.65 20.27
C ALA A 102 -3.18 -3.61 21.40
N ALA A 103 -2.81 -2.41 21.86
CA ALA A 103 -1.85 -2.23 22.94
C ALA A 103 -2.28 -2.88 24.27
N ASN A 104 -3.58 -2.82 24.59
CA ASN A 104 -4.11 -3.48 25.79
C ASN A 104 -4.22 -5.00 25.63
N LEU A 105 -4.57 -5.50 24.43
CA LEU A 105 -4.54 -6.93 24.13
C LEU A 105 -3.12 -7.49 24.26
N TYR A 106 -2.11 -6.76 23.78
CA TYR A 106 -0.71 -7.12 24.00
C TYR A 106 -0.36 -7.25 25.49
N ILE A 107 -0.76 -6.28 26.33
CA ILE A 107 -0.51 -6.35 27.77
C ILE A 107 -1.19 -7.58 28.38
N LEU A 108 -2.43 -7.88 27.98
CA LEU A 108 -3.16 -9.04 28.47
C LEU A 108 -2.46 -10.35 28.10
N GLN A 109 -2.10 -10.53 26.83
CA GLN A 109 -1.35 -11.70 26.34
C GLN A 109 -0.02 -11.85 27.08
N TYR A 110 0.73 -10.75 27.24
CA TYR A 110 2.01 -10.76 27.94
C TYR A 110 1.86 -11.19 29.40
N HIS A 111 0.86 -10.68 30.12
CA HIS A 111 0.60 -11.05 31.50
C HIS A 111 0.12 -12.49 31.65
N GLU A 112 -0.68 -12.99 30.71
CA GLU A 112 -1.13 -14.38 30.71
C GLU A 112 0.05 -15.33 30.57
N LEU A 113 0.92 -15.11 29.58
CA LEU A 113 2.15 -15.88 29.40
C LEU A 113 3.06 -15.85 30.64
N ALA A 114 3.25 -14.67 31.23
CA ALA A 114 4.04 -14.52 32.45
C ALA A 114 3.39 -15.23 33.66
N SER A 115 2.06 -15.24 33.75
CA SER A 115 1.35 -15.91 34.85
C SER A 115 1.49 -17.42 34.78
N ILE A 116 1.42 -18.00 33.58
CA ILE A 116 1.62 -19.43 33.32
C ILE A 116 3.05 -19.84 33.72
N GLU A 117 4.05 -19.04 33.33
CA GLU A 117 5.44 -19.32 33.67
C GLU A 117 5.71 -19.26 35.19
N ILE A 118 5.10 -18.29 35.88
CA ILE A 118 5.22 -18.19 37.35
C ILE A 118 4.53 -19.37 38.03
N GLU A 119 3.31 -19.72 37.60
CA GLU A 119 2.55 -20.86 38.15
C GLU A 119 3.32 -22.18 37.98
N GLN A 120 3.96 -22.40 36.83
CA GLN A 120 4.82 -23.57 36.61
C GLN A 120 6.03 -23.62 37.55
N LYS A 121 6.57 -22.46 37.96
CA LYS A 121 7.75 -22.37 38.83
C LYS A 121 7.41 -22.42 40.32
N THR A 122 6.28 -21.87 40.73
CA THR A 122 5.95 -21.65 42.16
C THR A 122 4.71 -22.41 42.62
N GLY A 123 3.94 -23.00 41.71
CA GLY A 123 2.65 -23.63 42.00
C GLY A 123 1.54 -22.63 42.36
N GLN A 124 1.79 -21.33 42.26
CA GLN A 124 0.82 -20.28 42.60
C GLN A 124 0.60 -19.35 41.40
N LYS A 125 -0.67 -19.16 41.03
CA LYS A 125 -1.06 -18.24 39.97
C LYS A 125 -1.04 -16.79 40.48
N PRO A 126 -0.21 -15.90 39.92
CA PRO A 126 -0.16 -14.51 40.37
C PRO A 126 -1.40 -13.73 39.94
N ILE A 127 -1.82 -12.76 40.75
CA ILE A 127 -2.93 -11.85 40.42
C ILE A 127 -2.41 -10.83 39.39
N PRO A 128 -3.00 -10.75 38.18
CA PRO A 128 -2.54 -9.84 37.15
C PRO A 128 -2.80 -8.37 37.56
N LYS A 129 -1.77 -7.53 37.44
CA LYS A 129 -1.91 -6.09 37.64
C LYS A 129 -2.68 -5.51 36.46
N LYS A 130 -3.73 -4.73 36.75
CA LYS A 130 -4.45 -3.96 35.73
C LYS A 130 -3.56 -2.80 35.27
N THR A 131 -2.91 -2.96 34.13
CA THR A 131 -2.15 -1.90 33.47
C THR A 131 -2.78 -1.61 32.12
N LYS A 132 -2.94 -0.32 31.79
CA LYS A 132 -3.39 0.12 30.48
C LYS A 132 -2.23 0.72 29.72
N LEU A 133 -2.12 0.38 28.44
CA LEU A 133 -1.13 0.94 27.54
C LEU A 133 -1.80 1.90 26.57
N ASN A 134 -1.15 3.04 26.34
CA ASN A 134 -1.65 4.01 25.38
C ASN A 134 -1.14 3.63 23.98
N GLY A 135 -2.05 3.21 23.11
CA GLY A 135 -1.74 2.79 21.75
C GLY A 135 -1.12 3.87 20.89
N VAL A 136 -1.42 5.16 21.15
CA VAL A 136 -0.80 6.28 20.43
C VAL A 136 0.71 6.24 20.58
N TYR A 137 1.21 6.04 21.81
CA TYR A 137 2.64 5.96 22.06
C TYR A 137 3.23 4.63 21.59
N VAL A 138 2.51 3.50 21.78
CA VAL A 138 2.99 2.20 21.30
C VAL A 138 3.24 2.18 19.79
N PHE A 139 2.31 2.75 19.04
CA PHE A 139 2.40 2.85 17.58
C PHE A 139 3.05 4.13 17.10
N GLU A 140 3.52 5.01 18.00
CA GLU A 140 4.11 6.29 17.62
C GLU A 140 3.23 7.04 16.58
N LEU A 141 2.03 7.44 17.00
CA LEU A 141 1.11 8.19 16.11
C LEU A 141 1.21 9.70 16.32
N GLN A 142 1.88 10.13 17.38
CA GLN A 142 1.92 11.53 17.82
C GLN A 142 3.03 12.39 17.21
N LEU A 143 4.09 11.83 16.58
CA LEU A 143 5.21 12.68 16.18
C LEU A 143 4.91 13.49 14.92
N GLU A 144 4.92 14.81 15.09
CA GLU A 144 4.69 15.76 14.00
C GLU A 144 5.74 15.67 12.89
N GLN A 145 7.00 15.35 13.22
CA GLN A 145 8.07 15.25 12.22
C GLN A 145 7.76 14.18 11.17
N ILE A 146 7.22 13.04 11.60
CA ILE A 146 6.85 11.95 10.70
C ILE A 146 5.62 12.33 9.89
N ASN A 147 4.68 13.04 10.50
CA ASN A 147 3.51 13.58 9.80
C ASN A 147 3.93 14.53 8.67
N LYS A 148 4.90 15.42 8.92
CA LYS A 148 5.44 16.34 7.90
C LYS A 148 6.06 15.60 6.73
N ILE A 149 6.79 14.50 6.96
CA ILE A 149 7.35 13.69 5.87
C ILE A 149 6.24 13.04 5.05
N ARG A 150 5.25 12.43 5.70
CA ARG A 150 4.11 11.80 5.01
C ARG A 150 3.34 12.82 4.18
N ASP A 151 3.14 14.01 4.74
CA ASP A 151 2.50 15.13 4.04
C ASP A 151 3.37 15.60 2.86
N GLN A 152 4.69 15.72 3.02
CA GLN A 152 5.63 16.03 1.94
C GLN A 152 5.61 14.98 0.83
N GLN A 153 5.59 13.68 1.17
CA GLN A 153 5.45 12.59 0.22
C GLN A 153 4.11 12.65 -0.52
N SER A 154 3.00 12.93 0.19
CA SER A 154 1.68 13.11 -0.43
C SER A 154 1.59 14.38 -1.30
N THR A 155 2.41 15.39 -1.01
CA THR A 155 2.42 16.68 -1.71
C THR A 155 3.53 16.79 -2.75
N THR A 156 4.34 15.75 -2.97
CA THR A 156 5.34 15.74 -4.06
C THR A 156 4.63 15.97 -5.39
N LYS A 157 4.67 17.25 -5.81
CA LYS A 157 4.04 17.88 -6.97
C LYS A 157 2.73 17.22 -7.40
N ARG A 158 1.59 17.79 -6.97
CA ARG A 158 0.30 17.59 -7.67
C ARG A 158 0.59 17.65 -9.16
N ARG A 159 0.44 16.52 -9.84
CA ARG A 159 0.74 16.44 -11.27
C ARG A 159 -0.13 17.48 -11.94
N LYS A 160 0.45 18.26 -12.86
CA LYS A 160 -0.33 19.19 -13.69
C LYS A 160 -1.56 18.45 -14.25
N PRO A 161 -2.76 19.07 -14.24
CA PRO A 161 -3.95 18.51 -14.87
C PRO A 161 -3.64 17.96 -16.26
N PHE A 162 -4.32 16.89 -16.64
CA PHE A 162 -4.00 16.19 -17.89
C PHE A 162 -4.18 17.08 -19.13
N GLU A 163 -5.21 17.93 -19.10
CA GLU A 163 -5.52 18.91 -20.16
C GLU A 163 -4.44 19.98 -20.30
N ASP A 164 -3.71 20.30 -19.22
CA ASP A 164 -2.63 21.29 -19.21
C ASP A 164 -1.28 20.71 -19.68
N LEU A 165 -1.25 19.45 -20.10
CA LEU A 165 -0.05 18.78 -20.60
C LEU A 165 0.00 18.86 -22.12
N GLY A 166 1.20 19.04 -22.68
CA GLY A 166 1.40 18.79 -24.11
C GLY A 166 1.19 17.31 -24.45
N ASN A 167 0.75 17.03 -25.68
CA ASN A 167 0.42 15.68 -26.19
C ASN A 167 1.50 14.62 -25.89
N SER A 168 2.78 14.96 -26.02
CA SER A 168 3.88 14.04 -25.71
C SER A 168 3.88 13.62 -24.22
N MET A 169 3.60 14.56 -23.32
CA MET A 169 3.56 14.31 -21.89
C MET A 169 2.28 13.57 -21.48
N GLN A 170 1.15 13.85 -22.13
CA GLN A 170 -0.08 13.06 -22.01
C GLN A 170 0.19 11.60 -22.37
N LEU A 171 0.80 11.35 -23.54
CA LEU A 171 1.13 9.99 -24.00
C LEU A 171 2.08 9.28 -23.04
N LYS A 172 3.17 9.93 -22.61
CA LYS A 172 4.12 9.36 -21.63
C LYS A 172 3.42 8.99 -20.32
N ARG A 173 2.51 9.84 -19.84
CA ARG A 173 1.78 9.62 -18.59
C ARG A 173 0.76 8.47 -18.73
N SER A 174 0.03 8.41 -19.84
CA SER A 174 -0.90 7.32 -20.15
C SER A 174 -0.16 5.98 -20.29
N LYS A 175 0.98 5.96 -20.98
CA LYS A 175 1.85 4.77 -21.09
C LYS A 175 2.38 4.32 -19.73
N TYR A 176 2.86 5.28 -18.92
CA TYR A 176 3.30 4.99 -17.54
C TYR A 176 2.18 4.34 -16.73
N PHE A 177 0.96 4.89 -16.79
CA PHE A 177 -0.20 4.34 -16.09
C PHE A 177 -0.54 2.92 -16.56
N GLY A 178 -0.54 2.68 -17.87
CA GLY A 178 -0.73 1.34 -18.45
C GLY A 178 0.29 0.32 -17.91
N ASN A 179 1.59 0.64 -17.98
CA ASN A 179 2.63 -0.25 -17.47
C ASN A 179 2.47 -0.56 -15.97
N GLN A 180 2.01 0.40 -15.16
CA GLN A 180 1.75 0.14 -13.74
C GLN A 180 0.60 -0.85 -13.55
N LEU A 181 -0.46 -0.74 -14.35
CA LEU A 181 -1.58 -1.69 -14.31
C LEU A 181 -1.19 -3.08 -14.82
N LEU A 182 -0.33 -3.17 -15.84
CA LEU A 182 0.21 -4.44 -16.31
C LEU A 182 0.98 -5.16 -15.20
N ASN A 183 1.91 -4.46 -14.54
CA ASN A 183 2.67 -5.05 -13.43
C ASN A 183 1.76 -5.49 -12.27
N LEU A 184 0.72 -4.71 -11.96
CA LEU A 184 -0.24 -5.08 -10.92
C LEU A 184 -1.05 -6.32 -11.32
N PHE A 185 -1.47 -6.40 -12.59
CA PHE A 185 -2.15 -7.57 -13.13
C PHE A 185 -1.28 -8.82 -12.99
N GLU A 186 -0.01 -8.77 -13.40
CA GLU A 186 0.92 -9.91 -13.28
C GLU A 186 1.10 -10.38 -11.82
N GLN A 187 1.19 -9.41 -10.90
CA GLN A 187 1.27 -9.70 -9.46
C GLN A 187 0.00 -10.36 -8.92
N GLN A 188 -1.18 -9.92 -9.37
CA GLN A 188 -2.44 -10.51 -8.94
C GLN A 188 -2.72 -11.85 -9.62
N ALA A 189 -2.35 -11.99 -10.89
CA ALA A 189 -2.51 -13.21 -11.65
C ALA A 189 -1.71 -14.36 -11.02
N SER A 190 -0.44 -14.11 -10.65
CA SER A 190 0.41 -15.10 -9.96
C SER A 190 -0.09 -15.51 -8.58
N GLN A 191 -0.94 -14.70 -7.94
CA GLN A 191 -1.55 -15.03 -6.65
C GLN A 191 -2.89 -15.76 -6.81
N ALA A 192 -3.61 -15.51 -7.90
CA ALA A 192 -4.98 -15.99 -8.09
C ALA A 192 -5.06 -17.26 -8.96
N PHE A 193 -4.13 -17.45 -9.89
CA PHE A 193 -4.12 -18.54 -10.86
C PHE A 193 -2.88 -19.44 -10.67
N ASN A 194 -2.95 -20.66 -11.19
CA ASN A 194 -1.80 -21.55 -11.24
C ASN A 194 -0.80 -21.05 -12.30
N ASN A 195 0.48 -21.37 -12.14
CA ASN A 195 1.51 -21.07 -13.16
C ASN A 195 1.27 -21.81 -14.49
N ASP A 196 0.53 -22.93 -14.47
CA ASP A 196 0.15 -23.66 -15.68
C ASP A 196 -1.04 -23.00 -16.43
N ASP A 197 -1.75 -22.06 -15.79
CA ASP A 197 -2.82 -21.32 -16.42
C ASP A 197 -2.24 -20.20 -17.30
N ASN A 198 -2.62 -20.16 -18.58
CA ASN A 198 -2.16 -19.11 -19.50
C ASN A 198 -2.96 -17.81 -19.29
N VAL A 199 -2.54 -17.01 -18.32
CA VAL A 199 -3.20 -15.75 -17.94
C VAL A 199 -2.39 -14.57 -18.48
N SER A 200 -2.98 -13.77 -19.36
CA SER A 200 -2.34 -12.60 -19.97
C SER A 200 -3.31 -11.42 -20.06
N LEU A 201 -2.76 -10.19 -19.95
CA LEU A 201 -3.50 -8.95 -20.20
C LEU A 201 -3.23 -8.51 -21.64
N GLU A 202 -4.18 -8.74 -22.54
CA GLU A 202 -4.01 -8.47 -23.99
C GLU A 202 -3.95 -6.97 -24.30
N GLY A 203 -4.76 -6.16 -23.60
CA GLY A 203 -4.80 -4.72 -23.82
C GLY A 203 -5.54 -3.96 -22.73
N LEU A 204 -5.46 -2.64 -22.80
CA LEU A 204 -6.09 -1.71 -21.86
C LEU A 204 -6.70 -0.53 -22.62
N ILE A 205 -7.99 -0.32 -22.39
CA ILE A 205 -8.72 0.85 -22.90
C ILE A 205 -9.18 1.70 -21.72
N PHE A 206 -8.82 2.99 -21.72
CA PHE A 206 -9.22 3.93 -20.68
C PHE A 206 -9.33 5.34 -21.24
N SER A 207 -10.04 6.22 -20.52
CA SER A 207 -10.19 7.62 -20.91
C SER A 207 -9.68 8.56 -19.83
N VAL A 208 -9.11 9.68 -20.24
CA VAL A 208 -8.77 10.81 -19.37
C VAL A 208 -9.35 12.08 -19.99
N GLY A 209 -10.37 12.64 -19.35
CA GLY A 209 -11.19 13.69 -19.97
C GLY A 209 -11.92 13.15 -21.22
N ALA A 210 -11.87 13.91 -22.31
CA ALA A 210 -12.44 13.49 -23.60
C ALA A 210 -11.52 12.55 -24.40
N GLN A 211 -10.29 12.30 -23.97
CA GLN A 211 -9.33 11.52 -24.73
C GLN A 211 -9.34 10.05 -24.30
N ARG A 212 -9.54 9.16 -25.28
CA ARG A 212 -9.50 7.71 -25.10
C ARG A 212 -8.13 7.17 -25.51
N PHE A 213 -7.56 6.32 -24.68
CA PHE A 213 -6.29 5.62 -24.88
C PHE A 213 -6.55 4.13 -25.06
N HIS A 214 -5.83 3.53 -26.00
CA HIS A 214 -5.77 2.10 -26.19
C HIS A 214 -4.30 1.68 -26.12
N ILE A 215 -3.96 0.80 -25.19
CA ILE A 215 -2.65 0.19 -25.06
C ILE A 215 -2.83 -1.29 -25.39
N ASN A 216 -2.13 -1.76 -26.41
CA ASN A 216 -2.03 -3.18 -26.71
C ASN A 216 -0.72 -3.69 -26.11
N TYR A 217 -0.80 -4.77 -25.32
CA TYR A 217 0.36 -5.40 -24.69
C TYR A 217 0.83 -6.65 -25.43
N GLU A 218 0.04 -7.17 -26.35
CA GLU A 218 0.50 -8.24 -27.22
C GLU A 218 1.66 -7.74 -28.08
N GLU A 219 2.77 -8.49 -28.08
CA GLU A 219 3.68 -8.46 -29.21
C GLU A 219 2.94 -9.06 -30.40
N LEU A 220 2.31 -8.18 -31.18
CA LEU A 220 1.79 -8.54 -32.49
C LEU A 220 2.94 -9.16 -33.29
N ASN A 221 2.93 -10.49 -33.42
CA ASN A 221 3.85 -11.20 -34.31
C ASN A 221 3.76 -10.51 -35.68
N SER A 222 4.87 -10.06 -36.23
CA SER A 222 4.93 -9.31 -37.50
C SER A 222 4.16 -10.02 -38.62
N LYS A 223 4.15 -11.36 -38.59
CA LYS A 223 3.38 -12.22 -39.50
C LYS A 223 1.86 -12.10 -39.34
N ASN A 224 1.35 -11.93 -38.11
CA ASN A 224 -0.08 -11.73 -37.83
C ASN A 224 -0.55 -10.34 -38.26
N ILE A 225 0.27 -9.30 -38.08
CA ILE A 225 -0.04 -7.94 -38.59
C ILE A 225 -0.18 -7.98 -40.11
N GLU A 226 0.75 -8.65 -40.78
CA GLU A 226 0.74 -8.74 -42.24
C GLU A 226 -0.46 -9.54 -42.75
N LEU A 227 -0.81 -10.64 -42.08
CA LEU A 227 -2.04 -11.39 -42.37
C LEU A 227 -3.31 -10.54 -42.17
N GLN A 228 -3.39 -9.76 -41.09
CA GLN A 228 -4.52 -8.86 -40.83
C GLN A 228 -4.61 -7.76 -41.91
N LYS A 229 -3.48 -7.14 -42.28
CA LYS A 229 -3.43 -6.15 -43.36
C LYS A 229 -3.85 -6.75 -44.70
N GLN A 230 -3.40 -7.96 -45.03
CA GLN A 230 -3.80 -8.68 -46.24
C GLN A 230 -5.29 -9.04 -46.24
N ALA A 231 -5.85 -9.46 -45.10
CA ALA A 231 -7.27 -9.77 -44.96
C ALA A 231 -8.14 -8.53 -45.17
N VAL A 232 -7.72 -7.37 -44.64
CA VAL A 232 -8.37 -6.08 -44.87
C VAL A 232 -8.36 -5.70 -46.35
N VAL A 233 -7.21 -5.79 -47.02
CA VAL A 233 -7.11 -5.48 -48.46
C VAL A 233 -8.01 -6.40 -49.28
N LYS A 234 -8.01 -7.72 -48.99
CA LYS A 234 -8.93 -8.66 -49.65
C LYS A 234 -10.39 -8.34 -49.41
N ALA A 235 -10.77 -7.99 -48.18
CA ALA A 235 -12.14 -7.61 -47.85
C ALA A 235 -12.56 -6.32 -48.55
N MET A 236 -11.63 -5.36 -48.68
CA MET A 236 -11.86 -4.13 -49.45
C MET A 236 -12.08 -4.42 -50.93
N ASP A 237 -11.26 -5.27 -51.53
CA ASP A 237 -11.37 -5.66 -52.94
C ASP A 237 -12.67 -6.43 -53.22
N ILE A 238 -13.00 -7.42 -52.38
CA ILE A 238 -14.24 -8.21 -52.51
C ILE A 238 -15.48 -7.34 -52.28
N GLY A 239 -15.44 -6.45 -51.28
CA GLY A 239 -16.56 -5.61 -50.89
C GLY A 239 -16.70 -4.31 -51.68
N GLY A 240 -15.79 -4.02 -52.63
CA GLY A 240 -15.76 -2.75 -53.36
C GLY A 240 -15.54 -1.53 -52.46
N ILE A 241 -14.87 -1.68 -51.32
CA ILE A 241 -14.61 -0.61 -50.36
C ILE A 241 -13.39 0.17 -50.82
N SER A 242 -13.58 1.44 -51.19
CA SER A 242 -12.45 2.29 -51.53
C SER A 242 -11.51 2.46 -50.34
N ARG A 243 -10.22 2.66 -50.62
CA ARG A 243 -9.20 2.96 -49.60
C ARG A 243 -9.57 4.14 -48.71
N ASN A 244 -10.18 5.18 -49.28
CA ASN A 244 -10.63 6.34 -48.51
C ASN A 244 -11.79 5.99 -47.56
N THR A 245 -12.75 5.20 -48.04
CA THR A 245 -13.87 4.69 -47.24
C THR A 245 -13.36 3.84 -46.07
N TYR A 246 -12.39 2.94 -46.32
CA TYR A 246 -11.80 2.14 -45.26
C TYR A 246 -11.07 3.01 -44.21
N ARG A 247 -10.34 4.04 -44.62
CA ARG A 247 -9.68 4.98 -43.69
C ARG A 247 -10.68 5.70 -42.79
N LEU A 248 -11.86 6.06 -43.31
CA LEU A 248 -12.94 6.63 -42.49
C LEU A 248 -13.49 5.61 -41.49
N LEU A 249 -13.66 4.35 -41.90
CA LEU A 249 -14.09 3.27 -41.00
C LEU A 249 -13.05 2.98 -39.92
N ALA A 250 -11.77 2.86 -40.26
CA ALA A 250 -10.67 2.60 -39.32
C ALA A 250 -10.31 3.82 -38.43
N ALA A 251 -10.80 5.01 -38.79
CA ALA A 251 -10.76 6.16 -37.90
C ALA A 251 -11.76 6.01 -36.74
N ILE A 252 -12.88 5.30 -36.96
CA ILE A 252 -13.95 5.08 -35.99
C ILE A 252 -13.76 3.75 -35.24
N GLY A 253 -13.47 2.66 -35.96
CA GLY A 253 -13.22 1.33 -35.41
C GLY A 253 -11.76 1.16 -34.99
N HIS A 254 -11.50 1.10 -33.70
CA HIS A 254 -10.13 1.01 -33.16
C HIS A 254 -9.48 -0.36 -33.31
N ASP A 255 -10.27 -1.40 -33.59
CA ASP A 255 -9.80 -2.77 -33.82
C ASP A 255 -9.46 -3.03 -35.30
N LEU A 256 -9.73 -2.04 -36.17
CA LEU A 256 -9.39 -2.13 -37.58
C LEU A 256 -7.91 -1.78 -37.79
N PRO A 257 -7.12 -2.66 -38.46
CA PRO A 257 -5.75 -2.36 -38.81
C PRO A 257 -5.66 -1.08 -39.63
N ARG A 258 -4.83 -0.14 -39.18
CA ARG A 258 -4.51 1.06 -39.95
C ARG A 258 -3.39 0.74 -40.93
N GLU A 259 -3.53 1.25 -42.16
CA GLU A 259 -2.49 1.17 -43.19
C GLU A 259 -1.20 1.84 -42.75
#